data_AF-A0A9D5VEH8-F1
#
_entry.id   AF-A0A9D5VEH8-F1
#
_cell.length_a   1.000
_cell.length_b   1.000
_cell.length_c   1.000
_cell.angle_alpha   90.00
_cell.angle_beta   90.00
_cell.angle_gamma   90.00
#
_symmetry.space_group_name_H-M   'P 1'
#
loop_
_entity.id
_entity.type
_entity.pdbx_description
1 polymer ?
#
loop_
_entity_poly.entity_id
_entity_poly.type
_entity_poly.pdbx_seq_one_letter_code
_entity_poly.pdbx_strand_id
1 'polypeptide(L)'
;MKHRTAAETRAKTWFHRSCGFSLVEMLLVILIMGIVSSLAAPLIGNYMEAYLQERDLNNVSTQDRLAMARMSRELRSATDITSDTVPFADQAQVQFTPQGGGSTVTYVVNGDNQLVRTQAGVSAVLADHVASIGFTSNNDAPPVRLVDITLTIMRQHVNGGSVVFSTSINPRNSP
;
A
#
# COMPACT_ATOMS: atom_id res chain seq x y z
N MET A 1 71.75 69.47 42.54
CA MET A 1 70.44 69.93 43.05
C MET A 1 69.44 70.00 41.91
N LYS A 2 68.65 68.94 41.71
CA LYS A 2 67.33 68.89 41.05
C LYS A 2 66.80 67.46 41.23
N HIS A 3 65.80 67.28 42.10
CA HIS A 3 64.39 66.98 41.77
C HIS A 3 64.22 65.63 41.04
N ARG A 4 63.27 64.74 41.31
CA ARG A 4 62.21 64.50 42.32
C ARG A 4 61.34 63.38 41.66
N THR A 5 60.78 62.42 42.43
CA THR A 5 59.48 61.71 42.17
C THR A 5 59.33 60.86 40.88
N ALA A 6 58.53 59.79 40.77
CA ALA A 6 57.65 59.00 41.64
C ALA A 6 57.36 57.66 40.91
N ALA A 7 56.68 56.76 41.62
CA ALA A 7 56.32 55.39 41.25
C ALA A 7 55.35 55.25 40.07
N GLU A 8 55.40 54.11 39.37
CA GLU A 8 54.24 53.58 38.64
C GLU A 8 54.13 52.06 38.80
N THR A 9 53.16 51.65 39.61
CA THR A 9 52.66 50.28 39.75
C THR A 9 51.94 49.89 38.46
N ARG A 10 52.52 48.99 37.65
CA ARG A 10 51.86 48.48 36.44
C ARG A 10 50.97 47.28 36.76
N ALA A 11 49.66 47.52 36.80
CA ALA A 11 48.64 46.47 36.79
C ALA A 11 48.66 45.74 35.44
N LYS A 12 48.90 44.42 35.48
CA LYS A 12 48.95 43.54 34.32
C LYS A 12 47.54 43.05 33.99
N THR A 13 46.81 43.77 33.16
CA THR A 13 45.50 43.34 32.66
C THR A 13 45.68 42.27 31.58
N TRP A 14 45.18 41.07 31.87
CA TRP A 14 45.14 39.95 30.93
C TRP A 14 44.04 40.20 29.90
N PHE A 15 44.42 40.64 28.70
CA PHE A 15 43.52 40.68 27.55
C PHE A 15 43.11 39.23 27.20
N HIS A 16 41.89 38.84 27.55
CA HIS A 16 41.23 37.69 26.93
C HIS A 16 40.89 38.07 25.48
N ARG A 17 41.57 37.45 24.53
CA ARG A 17 41.23 37.58 23.10
C ARG A 17 39.93 36.83 22.85
N SER A 18 38.90 37.55 22.44
CA SER A 18 37.73 36.96 21.80
C SER A 18 38.16 36.40 20.45
N CYS A 19 38.29 35.08 20.34
CA CYS A 19 38.57 34.41 19.07
C CYS A 19 37.28 34.39 18.24
N GLY A 20 37.18 35.28 17.25
CA GLY A 20 36.15 35.20 16.20
C GLY A 20 36.51 34.15 15.15
N PHE A 21 35.51 33.63 14.44
CA PHE A 21 35.70 32.73 13.31
C PHE A 21 36.46 33.43 12.17
N SER A 22 37.43 32.74 11.59
CA SER A 22 38.18 33.25 10.43
C SER A 22 37.32 33.22 9.16
N LEU A 23 37.54 34.16 8.24
CA LEU A 23 36.91 34.11 6.90
C LEU A 23 37.24 32.80 6.17
N VAL A 24 38.46 32.29 6.35
CA VAL A 24 38.89 31.01 5.77
C VAL A 24 38.12 29.84 6.37
N GLU A 25 37.78 29.92 7.65
CA GLU A 25 37.02 28.88 8.34
C GLU A 25 35.57 28.85 7.84
N MET A 26 34.94 30.01 7.70
CA MET A 26 33.61 30.09 7.10
C MET A 26 33.61 29.58 5.67
N LEU A 27 34.59 29.96 4.83
CA LEU A 27 34.75 29.45 3.46
C LEU A 27 34.84 27.92 3.43
N LEU A 28 35.67 27.34 4.31
CA LEU A 28 35.87 25.90 4.40
C LEU A 28 34.59 25.19 4.84
N VAL A 29 33.82 25.77 5.77
CA VAL A 29 32.52 25.22 6.19
C VAL A 29 31.52 25.16 5.05
N ILE A 30 31.36 26.23 4.25
CA ILE A 30 30.41 26.23 3.11
C ILE A 30 30.84 25.22 2.04
N LEU A 31 32.15 25.07 1.81
CA LEU A 31 32.71 24.13 0.85
C LEU A 31 32.46 22.68 1.28
N ILE A 32 32.69 22.36 2.55
CA ILE A 32 32.34 21.04 3.12
C ILE A 32 30.83 20.80 3.08
N MET A 33 30.01 21.79 3.46
CA MET A 33 28.55 21.68 3.41
C MET A 33 28.05 21.41 1.98
N GLY A 34 28.66 22.01 0.95
CA GLY A 34 28.34 21.72 -0.44
C GLY A 34 28.61 20.27 -0.84
N ILE A 35 29.74 19.70 -0.41
CA ILE A 35 30.10 18.29 -0.65
C ILE A 35 29.17 17.36 0.13
N VAL A 36 28.90 17.65 1.40
CA VAL A 36 27.99 16.83 2.22
C VAL A 36 26.57 16.87 1.67
N SER A 37 26.10 18.04 1.24
CA SER A 37 24.76 18.22 0.69
C SER A 37 24.57 17.46 -0.63
N SER A 38 25.57 17.41 -1.50
CA SER A 38 25.48 16.68 -2.76
C SER A 38 25.39 15.15 -2.54
N LEU A 39 26.02 14.64 -1.48
CA LEU A 39 25.91 13.23 -1.08
C LEU A 39 24.61 12.92 -0.33
N ALA A 40 24.10 13.86 0.47
CA ALA A 40 22.89 13.68 1.27
C ALA A 40 21.59 13.83 0.46
N ALA A 41 21.58 14.70 -0.55
CA ALA A 41 20.41 14.96 -1.39
C ALA A 41 19.77 13.70 -2.01
N PRO A 42 20.51 12.79 -2.68
CA PRO A 42 19.91 11.58 -3.24
C PRO A 42 19.41 10.61 -2.18
N LEU A 43 20.04 10.57 -0.99
CA LEU A 43 19.57 9.71 0.10
C LEU A 43 18.16 10.12 0.53
N ILE A 44 17.94 11.42 0.78
CA ILE A 44 16.63 11.94 1.20
C ILE A 44 15.57 11.68 0.12
N GLY A 45 15.91 11.88 -1.16
CA GLY A 45 15.02 11.58 -2.29
C GLY A 45 14.58 10.12 -2.31
N ASN A 46 15.55 9.19 -2.25
CA ASN A 46 15.29 7.76 -2.27
C ASN A 46 14.46 7.30 -1.07
N TYR A 47 14.71 7.84 0.14
CA TYR A 47 13.91 7.51 1.33
C TYR A 47 12.46 8.00 1.20
N MET A 48 12.25 9.17 0.62
CA MET A 48 10.90 9.72 0.43
C MET A 48 10.11 8.94 -0.61
N GLU A 49 10.75 8.55 -1.72
CA GLU A 49 10.14 7.69 -2.74
C GLU A 49 9.77 6.32 -2.16
N ALA A 50 10.68 5.69 -1.41
CA ALA A 50 10.41 4.43 -0.73
C ALA A 50 9.23 4.53 0.24
N TYR A 51 9.16 5.61 1.04
CA TYR A 51 8.06 5.83 1.98
C TYR A 51 6.71 6.03 1.28
N LEU A 52 6.66 6.80 0.19
CA LEU A 52 5.44 6.99 -0.59
C LEU A 52 4.98 5.66 -1.21
N GLN A 53 5.92 4.88 -1.76
CA GLN A 53 5.65 3.55 -2.30
C GLN A 53 5.08 2.59 -1.24
N GLU A 54 5.63 2.60 -0.01
CA GLU A 54 5.11 1.81 1.10
C GLU A 54 3.69 2.21 1.52
N ARG A 55 3.37 3.51 1.52
CA ARG A 55 2.01 3.98 1.85
C ARG A 55 1.00 3.55 0.80
N ASP A 56 1.35 3.65 -0.48
CA ASP A 56 0.50 3.20 -1.56
C ASP A 56 0.24 1.70 -1.47
N LEU A 57 1.29 0.90 -1.21
CA LEU A 57 1.16 -0.54 -0.98
C LEU A 57 0.23 -0.89 0.21
N ASN A 58 0.31 -0.15 1.31
CA ASN A 58 -0.55 -0.37 2.48
C ASN A 58 -2.04 -0.07 2.20
N ASN A 59 -2.33 1.05 1.53
CA ASN A 59 -3.69 1.42 1.14
C ASN A 59 -4.30 0.37 0.19
N VAL A 60 -3.51 -0.01 -0.80
CA VAL A 60 -3.85 -1.01 -1.82
C VAL A 60 -4.10 -2.38 -1.17
N SER A 61 -3.29 -2.81 -0.20
CA SER A 61 -3.53 -4.06 0.55
C SER A 61 -4.81 -4.04 1.40
N THR A 62 -5.18 -2.88 1.94
CA THR A 62 -6.39 -2.70 2.75
C THR A 62 -7.64 -2.79 1.87
N GLN A 63 -7.58 -2.20 0.67
CA GLN A 63 -8.63 -2.27 -0.34
C GLN A 63 -8.93 -3.73 -0.73
N ASP A 64 -7.91 -4.57 -0.95
CA ASP A 64 -8.09 -5.99 -1.24
C ASP A 64 -8.77 -6.76 -0.12
N ARG A 65 -8.31 -6.55 1.11
CA ARG A 65 -8.89 -7.23 2.28
C ARG A 65 -10.36 -6.86 2.45
N LEU A 66 -10.70 -5.59 2.21
CA LEU A 66 -12.08 -5.13 2.23
C LEU A 66 -12.91 -5.76 1.10
N ALA A 67 -12.37 -5.78 -0.13
CA ALA A 67 -13.02 -6.37 -1.28
C ALA A 67 -13.29 -7.88 -1.08
N MET A 68 -12.30 -8.62 -0.59
CA MET A 68 -12.44 -10.04 -0.24
C MET A 68 -13.44 -10.27 0.89
N ALA A 69 -13.38 -9.48 1.96
CA ALA A 69 -14.30 -9.62 3.08
C ALA A 69 -15.75 -9.35 2.65
N ARG A 70 -15.96 -8.36 1.79
CA ARG A 70 -17.26 -8.07 1.18
C ARG A 70 -17.73 -9.23 0.30
N MET A 71 -16.91 -9.66 -0.66
CA MET A 71 -17.27 -10.75 -1.58
C MET A 71 -17.57 -12.04 -0.81
N SER A 72 -16.74 -12.39 0.17
CA SER A 72 -16.93 -13.56 1.03
C SER A 72 -18.24 -13.49 1.81
N ARG A 73 -18.62 -12.30 2.29
CA ARG A 73 -19.88 -12.08 3.00
C ARG A 73 -21.07 -12.25 2.06
N GLU A 74 -21.02 -11.64 0.89
CA GLU A 74 -22.11 -11.72 -0.09
C GLU A 74 -22.29 -13.14 -0.61
N LEU A 75 -21.21 -13.83 -0.99
CA LEU A 75 -21.22 -15.24 -1.40
C LEU A 75 -21.71 -16.16 -0.29
N ARG A 76 -21.33 -15.90 0.97
CA ARG A 76 -21.84 -16.67 2.11
C ARG A 76 -23.36 -16.53 2.28
N SER A 77 -23.93 -15.38 1.91
CA SER A 77 -25.36 -15.10 2.00
C SER A 77 -26.14 -15.41 0.72
N ALA A 78 -25.45 -15.73 -0.37
CA ALA A 78 -26.08 -16.01 -1.66
C ALA A 78 -27.07 -17.18 -1.55
N THR A 79 -28.22 -17.04 -2.22
CA THR A 79 -29.26 -18.08 -2.27
C THR A 79 -29.05 -19.05 -3.42
N ASP A 80 -28.46 -18.56 -4.50
CA ASP A 80 -28.10 -19.38 -5.65
C ASP A 80 -26.83 -18.79 -6.27
N ILE A 81 -25.92 -19.65 -6.72
CA ILE A 81 -24.67 -19.25 -7.35
C ILE A 81 -24.66 -19.93 -8.72
N THR A 82 -24.89 -19.12 -9.74
CA THR A 82 -25.07 -19.59 -11.11
C THR A 82 -23.73 -19.63 -11.81
N SER A 83 -23.40 -20.81 -12.34
CA SER A 83 -22.37 -21.00 -13.34
C SER A 83 -22.93 -21.86 -14.45
N ASP A 84 -22.83 -21.37 -15.69
CA ASP A 84 -23.18 -22.14 -16.87
C ASP A 84 -22.13 -23.21 -17.23
N THR A 85 -20.98 -23.21 -16.53
CA THR A 85 -19.86 -24.12 -16.80
C THR A 85 -19.68 -25.16 -15.69
N VAL A 86 -19.61 -26.43 -16.08
CA VAL A 86 -19.24 -27.58 -15.24
C VAL A 86 -17.94 -28.18 -15.79
N PRO A 87 -16.91 -28.43 -14.95
CA PRO A 87 -16.82 -28.14 -13.52
C PRO A 87 -16.74 -26.63 -13.22
N PHE A 88 -17.22 -26.20 -12.05
CA PHE A 88 -17.03 -24.81 -11.58
C PHE A 88 -15.62 -24.68 -10.98
N ALA A 89 -14.62 -24.92 -11.81
CA ALA A 89 -13.22 -24.81 -11.48
C ALA A 89 -12.62 -23.62 -12.23
N ASP A 90 -11.74 -22.88 -11.56
CA ASP A 90 -10.93 -21.81 -12.13
C ASP A 90 -11.74 -20.76 -12.91
N GLN A 91 -12.92 -20.43 -12.40
CA GLN A 91 -13.75 -19.41 -13.03
C GLN A 91 -13.19 -18.02 -12.74
N ALA A 92 -13.04 -17.21 -13.79
CA ALA A 92 -12.59 -15.82 -13.68
C ALA A 92 -13.71 -14.85 -13.26
N GLN A 93 -14.93 -15.35 -13.10
CA GLN A 93 -16.10 -14.60 -12.67
C GLN A 93 -17.02 -15.48 -11.81
N VAL A 94 -17.83 -14.83 -10.98
CA VAL A 94 -18.93 -15.49 -10.28
C VAL A 94 -20.20 -14.65 -10.39
N GLN A 95 -21.32 -15.33 -10.59
CA GLN A 95 -22.65 -14.74 -10.58
C GLN A 95 -23.51 -15.40 -9.53
N PHE A 96 -24.26 -14.62 -8.77
CA PHE A 96 -25.13 -15.15 -7.73
C PHE A 96 -26.33 -14.27 -7.44
N THR A 97 -27.37 -14.89 -6.87
CA THR A 97 -28.54 -14.19 -6.35
C THR A 97 -28.32 -13.83 -4.87
N PRO A 98 -28.46 -12.55 -4.48
CA PRO A 98 -28.25 -12.12 -3.11
C PRO A 98 -29.36 -12.58 -2.16
N GLN A 99 -29.07 -12.57 -0.86
CA GLN A 99 -30.06 -12.89 0.18
C GLN A 99 -31.26 -11.94 0.11
N GLY A 100 -32.47 -12.51 0.01
CA GLY A 100 -33.72 -11.75 -0.12
C GLY A 100 -34.19 -11.51 -1.57
N GLY A 101 -33.47 -12.05 -2.55
CA GLY A 101 -33.79 -11.91 -3.98
C GLY A 101 -33.32 -10.58 -4.58
N GLY A 102 -33.63 -10.37 -5.86
CA GLY A 102 -33.25 -9.18 -6.62
C GLY A 102 -32.35 -9.49 -7.81
N SER A 103 -31.77 -8.44 -8.41
CA SER A 103 -30.86 -8.59 -9.56
C SER A 103 -29.59 -9.35 -9.17
N THR A 104 -29.16 -10.24 -10.06
CA THR A 104 -27.90 -10.98 -9.98
C THR A 104 -26.73 -10.04 -9.73
N VAL A 105 -25.84 -10.47 -8.85
CA VAL A 105 -24.56 -9.83 -8.57
C VAL A 105 -23.47 -10.57 -9.33
N THR A 106 -22.65 -9.83 -10.05
CA THR A 106 -21.50 -10.35 -10.80
C THR A 106 -20.22 -9.78 -10.23
N TYR A 107 -19.23 -10.63 -10.00
CA TYR A 107 -17.85 -10.21 -9.73
C TYR A 107 -16.94 -10.67 -10.86
N VAL A 108 -16.11 -9.75 -11.35
CA VAL A 108 -15.17 -10.00 -12.45
C VAL A 108 -13.98 -9.03 -12.35
N VAL A 109 -12.83 -9.42 -12.89
CA VAL A 109 -11.74 -8.46 -13.17
C VAL A 109 -11.95 -7.88 -14.55
N ASN A 110 -12.08 -6.55 -14.65
CA ASN A 110 -12.25 -5.88 -15.94
C ASN A 110 -10.90 -5.78 -16.70
N GLY A 111 -10.94 -5.23 -17.92
CA GLY A 111 -9.74 -5.02 -18.74
C GLY A 111 -8.73 -4.03 -18.14
N ASP A 112 -9.13 -3.23 -17.15
CA ASP A 112 -8.30 -2.24 -16.46
C ASP A 112 -7.63 -2.80 -15.19
N ASN A 113 -7.62 -4.13 -15.01
CA ASN A 113 -7.09 -4.80 -13.81
C ASN A 113 -7.80 -4.37 -12.52
N GLN A 114 -9.10 -4.12 -12.60
CA GLN A 114 -9.91 -3.77 -11.43
C GLN A 114 -10.89 -4.87 -11.12
N LEU A 115 -11.00 -5.22 -9.84
CA LEU A 115 -12.08 -6.07 -9.35
C LEU A 115 -13.36 -5.24 -9.30
N VAL A 116 -14.32 -5.59 -10.16
CA VAL A 116 -15.59 -4.90 -10.30
C VAL A 116 -16.71 -5.80 -9.80
N ARG A 117 -17.63 -5.18 -9.05
CA ARG A 117 -18.91 -5.76 -8.68
C ARG A 117 -20.02 -5.07 -9.47
N THR A 118 -20.80 -5.83 -10.21
CA THR A 118 -21.95 -5.31 -10.96
C THR A 118 -23.25 -5.87 -10.41
N GLN A 119 -24.25 -5.01 -10.23
CA GLN A 119 -25.60 -5.42 -9.83
C GLN A 119 -26.61 -4.48 -10.48
N ALA A 120 -27.65 -5.03 -11.10
CA ALA A 120 -28.69 -4.26 -11.79
C ALA A 120 -28.11 -3.26 -12.84
N GLY A 121 -27.04 -3.65 -13.53
CA GLY A 121 -26.34 -2.79 -14.50
C GLY A 121 -25.43 -1.71 -13.90
N VAL A 122 -25.38 -1.58 -12.57
CA VAL A 122 -24.51 -0.63 -11.87
C VAL A 122 -23.23 -1.34 -11.45
N SER A 123 -22.09 -0.82 -11.89
CA SER A 123 -20.75 -1.33 -11.57
C SER A 123 -20.07 -0.48 -10.51
N ALA A 124 -19.44 -1.14 -9.55
CA ALA A 124 -18.61 -0.52 -8.52
C ALA A 124 -17.22 -1.18 -8.50
N VAL A 125 -16.17 -0.37 -8.58
CA VAL A 125 -14.78 -0.83 -8.41
C VAL A 125 -14.54 -1.08 -6.92
N LEU A 126 -14.03 -2.28 -6.61
CA LEU A 126 -13.73 -2.69 -5.24
C LEU A 126 -12.23 -2.71 -4.94
N ALA A 127 -11.41 -3.07 -5.93
CA ALA A 127 -9.96 -3.12 -5.82
C ALA A 127 -9.29 -2.83 -7.17
N ASP A 128 -8.15 -2.15 -7.13
CA ASP A 128 -7.31 -1.87 -8.31
C ASP A 128 -6.07 -2.78 -8.34
N HIS A 129 -5.39 -2.86 -9.50
CA HIS A 129 -4.19 -3.68 -9.70
C HIS A 129 -4.38 -5.17 -9.39
N VAL A 130 -5.58 -5.69 -9.68
CA VAL A 130 -5.90 -7.11 -9.58
C VAL A 130 -5.50 -7.79 -10.89
N ALA A 131 -4.59 -8.76 -10.82
CA ALA A 131 -4.10 -9.52 -11.97
C ALA A 131 -5.16 -10.51 -12.45
N SER A 132 -5.74 -11.25 -11.50
CA SER A 132 -6.78 -12.24 -11.77
C SER A 132 -7.56 -12.55 -10.50
N ILE A 133 -8.77 -13.09 -10.70
CA ILE A 133 -9.53 -13.76 -9.67
C ILE A 133 -9.86 -15.19 -10.12
N GLY A 134 -9.99 -16.08 -9.15
CA GLY A 134 -10.39 -17.47 -9.38
C GLY A 134 -11.46 -17.88 -8.37
N PHE A 135 -12.47 -18.56 -8.88
CA PHE A 135 -13.49 -19.25 -8.09
C PHE A 135 -13.46 -20.74 -8.43
N THR A 136 -13.32 -21.55 -7.39
CA THR A 136 -13.33 -23.01 -7.52
C THR A 136 -14.29 -23.58 -6.50
N SER A 137 -15.14 -24.52 -6.93
CA SER A 137 -15.98 -25.33 -6.06
C SER A 137 -15.48 -26.75 -5.91
N ASN A 138 -15.91 -27.38 -4.82
CA ASN A 138 -15.64 -28.79 -4.55
C ASN A 138 -16.73 -29.73 -5.11
N ASN A 139 -17.73 -29.24 -5.85
CA ASN A 139 -18.83 -30.06 -6.36
C ASN A 139 -19.01 -29.85 -7.87
N ASP A 140 -18.80 -30.92 -8.64
CA ASP A 140 -18.79 -30.93 -10.11
C ASP A 140 -20.11 -31.46 -10.72
N ALA A 141 -21.20 -31.57 -9.95
CA ALA A 141 -22.47 -32.14 -10.43
C ALA A 141 -23.59 -31.09 -10.51
N PRO A 142 -24.38 -31.02 -11.61
CA PRO A 142 -25.55 -30.13 -11.72
C PRO A 142 -26.72 -30.56 -10.83
N PRO A 143 -27.49 -29.61 -10.27
CA PRO A 143 -27.16 -28.19 -10.15
C PRO A 143 -25.92 -28.01 -9.26
N VAL A 144 -25.02 -27.08 -9.60
CA VAL A 144 -23.75 -26.87 -8.87
C VAL A 144 -24.08 -26.47 -7.43
N ARG A 145 -24.08 -27.45 -6.53
CA ARG A 145 -24.31 -27.26 -5.09
C ARG A 145 -23.01 -26.87 -4.45
N LEU A 146 -22.77 -25.58 -4.28
CA LEU A 146 -21.52 -25.08 -3.70
C LEU A 146 -21.52 -25.32 -2.19
N VAL A 147 -20.57 -26.13 -1.71
CA VAL A 147 -20.34 -26.37 -0.27
C VAL A 147 -19.18 -25.52 0.22
N ASP A 148 -18.09 -25.47 -0.56
CA ASP A 148 -16.97 -24.58 -0.31
C ASP A 148 -16.57 -23.91 -1.63
N ILE A 149 -16.32 -22.61 -1.55
CA ILE A 149 -15.78 -21.80 -2.64
C ILE A 149 -14.40 -21.32 -2.22
N THR A 150 -13.38 -21.67 -2.99
CA THR A 150 -12.07 -21.03 -2.86
C THR A 150 -12.06 -19.81 -3.74
N LEU A 151 -11.98 -18.63 -3.12
CA LEU A 151 -11.72 -17.37 -3.79
C LEU A 151 -10.22 -17.13 -3.74
N THR A 152 -9.61 -16.92 -4.90
CA THR A 152 -8.21 -16.50 -5.02
C THR A 152 -8.13 -15.17 -5.76
N ILE A 153 -7.37 -14.23 -5.22
CA ILE A 153 -7.03 -12.95 -5.88
C ILE A 153 -5.51 -12.90 -6.05
N MET A 154 -5.04 -12.73 -7.28
CA MET A 154 -3.63 -12.49 -7.58
C MET A 154 -3.46 -11.00 -7.89
N ARG A 155 -2.50 -10.35 -7.23
CA ARG A 155 -2.15 -8.93 -7.47
C ARG A 155 -0.75 -8.82 -8.04
N GLN A 156 -0.58 -7.98 -9.05
CA GLN A 156 0.75 -7.60 -9.53
C GLN A 156 1.39 -6.60 -8.56
N HIS A 157 2.57 -6.92 -8.06
CA HIS A 157 3.42 -6.02 -7.30
C HIS A 157 4.29 -5.19 -8.25
N VAL A 158 4.67 -3.99 -7.82
CA VAL A 158 5.42 -3.02 -8.63
C VAL A 158 6.78 -3.55 -9.11
N ASN A 159 7.38 -4.49 -8.36
CA ASN A 159 8.64 -5.16 -8.72
C ASN A 159 8.47 -6.51 -9.45
N GLY A 160 7.29 -6.78 -10.03
CA GLY A 160 7.01 -8.01 -10.79
C GLY A 160 6.69 -9.25 -9.95
N GLY A 161 6.65 -9.13 -8.63
CA GLY A 161 6.13 -10.18 -7.74
C GLY A 161 4.61 -10.26 -7.79
N SER A 162 4.02 -11.38 -7.34
CA SER A 162 2.57 -11.49 -7.17
C SER A 162 2.22 -11.75 -5.72
N VAL A 163 1.21 -11.06 -5.20
CA VAL A 163 0.62 -11.38 -3.90
C VAL A 163 -0.66 -12.17 -4.15
N VAL A 164 -0.80 -13.30 -3.48
CA VAL A 164 -1.97 -14.16 -3.58
C VAL A 164 -2.75 -14.09 -2.27
N PHE A 165 -4.03 -13.80 -2.36
CA PHE A 165 -4.95 -13.91 -1.25
C PHE A 165 -5.97 -14.98 -1.55
N SER A 166 -6.11 -15.95 -0.64
CA SER A 166 -7.11 -17.01 -0.78
C SER A 166 -7.98 -17.13 0.46
N THR A 167 -9.27 -17.42 0.25
CA THR A 167 -10.20 -17.71 1.33
C THR A 167 -11.19 -18.78 0.90
N SER A 168 -11.57 -19.64 1.85
CA SER A 168 -12.66 -20.60 1.67
C SER A 168 -13.95 -20.03 2.25
N ILE A 169 -15.04 -20.14 1.49
CA ILE A 169 -16.38 -19.68 1.88
C ILE A 169 -17.33 -20.86 1.84
N ASN A 170 -18.03 -21.11 2.95
CA ASN A 170 -19.15 -22.04 3.01
C ASN A 170 -20.49 -21.27 2.96
N PRO A 171 -21.27 -21.35 1.87
CA PRO A 171 -22.55 -20.65 1.72
C PRO A 171 -23.62 -21.14 2.70
N ARG A 172 -24.37 -20.21 3.31
CA ARG A 172 -25.42 -20.54 4.31
C ARG A 172 -26.69 -21.10 3.70
N ASN A 173 -27.03 -20.67 2.48
CA ASN A 173 -28.29 -20.99 1.82
C ASN A 173 -28.08 -21.88 0.60
N SER A 174 -27.05 -22.74 0.62
CA SER A 174 -26.87 -23.76 -0.42
C SER A 174 -28.06 -24.73 -0.37
N PRO A 175 -28.89 -24.84 -1.43
CA PRO A 175 -30.08 -25.70 -1.42
C PRO A 175 -29.78 -27.20 -1.45
#